data_AF-A0AAD9RA36-F1
#
_entry.id   AF-A0AAD9RA36-F1
#
_cell.length_a   1.000
_cell.length_b   1.000
_cell.length_c   1.000
_cell.angle_alpha   90.00
_cell.angle_beta   90.00
_cell.angle_gamma   90.00
#
_symmetry.space_group_name_H-M   'P 1'
#
loop_
_entity.id
_entity.type
_entity.pdbx_description
1 polymer ?
#
loop_
_entity_poly.entity_id
_entity_poly.type
_entity_poly.pdbx_seq_one_letter_code
_entity_poly.pdbx_strand_id
1 'polypeptide(L)'
;MTDQRREGLASAPPATVSAVSVKVSPFWVEEPEMWFAQLEGQFLIAGIVQDTTKFAYVVGNLEGRYAKEVADIIKQPPAERKYETIKKQLIARLTQSEDRRLQQLLEREELGDRTPSQFLTHLTSLAGESVPEKLLRSIWCSRLPQTVQAIMATQEKATLTDAATLADKVHEMAPRGSFRGAKPQCNRADQDF
;
A
#
# COMPACT_ATOMS: atom_id res chain seq x y z
N MET A 1 37.05 79.00 -3.72
CA MET A 1 36.08 79.16 -2.61
C MET A 1 34.73 79.25 -3.29
N THR A 2 33.85 78.25 -3.29
CA THR A 2 33.36 77.33 -2.23
C THR A 2 32.67 76.17 -2.96
N ASP A 3 33.00 74.93 -2.66
CA ASP A 3 32.18 74.00 -1.85
C ASP A 3 30.80 73.69 -2.43
N GLN A 4 30.64 72.51 -3.05
CA GLN A 4 29.49 71.63 -2.77
C GLN A 4 29.70 70.22 -3.32
N ARG A 5 30.28 69.36 -2.46
CA ARG A 5 30.30 67.90 -2.61
C ARG A 5 28.92 67.36 -2.22
N ARG A 6 28.02 67.17 -3.18
CA ARG A 6 26.79 66.40 -2.98
C ARG A 6 27.14 64.91 -3.12
N GLU A 7 27.29 64.25 -1.98
CA GLU A 7 27.42 62.79 -1.91
C GLU A 7 26.11 62.16 -2.36
N GLY A 8 26.14 61.49 -3.51
CA GLY A 8 25.04 60.63 -3.95
C GLY A 8 24.99 59.40 -3.05
N LEU A 9 23.89 59.23 -2.32
CA LEU A 9 23.53 57.96 -1.69
C LEU A 9 23.40 56.91 -2.80
N ALA A 10 24.45 56.12 -3.00
CA ALA A 10 24.38 54.89 -3.77
C ALA A 10 23.47 53.94 -3.00
N SER A 11 22.24 53.77 -3.51
CA SER A 11 21.33 52.71 -3.10
C SER A 11 22.06 51.37 -3.24
N ALA A 12 22.22 50.67 -2.12
CA ALA A 12 22.72 49.30 -2.13
C ALA A 12 21.87 48.44 -3.09
N PRO A 13 22.50 47.53 -3.86
CA PRO A 13 21.74 46.60 -4.70
C PRO A 13 20.87 45.71 -3.79
N PRO A 14 19.65 45.35 -4.21
CA PRO A 14 18.84 44.39 -3.47
C PRO A 14 19.61 43.08 -3.37
N ALA A 15 19.68 42.52 -2.17
CA ALA A 15 20.29 41.22 -1.92
C ALA A 15 19.68 40.20 -2.89
N THR A 16 20.52 39.65 -3.77
CA THR A 16 20.12 38.60 -4.71
C THR A 16 19.81 37.35 -3.89
N VAL A 17 18.53 37.12 -3.61
CA VAL A 17 18.06 35.88 -2.99
C VAL A 17 18.33 34.77 -4.01
N SER A 18 19.37 33.97 -3.77
CA SER A 18 19.61 32.74 -4.52
C SER A 18 18.37 31.86 -4.36
N ALA A 19 17.59 31.71 -5.43
CA ALA A 19 16.45 30.82 -5.44
C ALA A 19 16.95 29.39 -5.23
N VAL A 20 16.82 28.87 -4.01
CA VAL A 20 17.07 27.46 -3.71
C VAL A 20 16.06 26.66 -4.52
N SER A 21 16.52 25.93 -5.53
CA SER A 21 15.65 25.03 -6.29
C SER A 21 15.11 23.97 -5.33
N VAL A 22 13.80 23.96 -5.11
CA VAL A 22 13.15 22.91 -4.30
C VAL A 22 13.33 21.59 -5.04
N LYS A 23 14.20 20.73 -4.52
CA LYS A 23 14.38 19.38 -5.02
C LYS A 23 13.41 18.48 -4.26
N VAL A 24 12.24 18.24 -4.84
CA VAL A 24 11.23 17.39 -4.19
C VAL A 24 11.62 15.92 -4.38
N SER A 25 11.67 15.19 -3.29
CA SER A 25 11.85 13.73 -3.30
C SER A 25 10.60 13.04 -3.86
N PRO A 26 10.75 11.87 -4.51
CA PRO A 26 9.60 11.07 -4.92
C PRO A 26 8.68 10.79 -3.73
N PHE A 27 7.38 10.68 -3.99
CA PHE A 27 6.37 10.44 -2.94
C PHE A 27 6.59 9.07 -2.27
N TRP A 28 6.56 9.04 -0.93
CA TRP A 28 6.69 7.81 -0.16
C TRP A 28 5.31 7.35 0.32
N VAL A 29 4.78 6.29 -0.30
CA VAL A 29 3.45 5.76 0.04
C VAL A 29 3.42 5.04 1.39
N GLU A 30 4.54 4.41 1.77
CA GLU A 30 4.66 3.66 3.03
C GLU A 30 4.71 4.60 4.24
N GLU A 31 5.34 5.77 4.06
CA GLU A 31 5.47 6.80 5.10
C GLU A 31 5.09 8.19 4.56
N PRO A 32 3.80 8.42 4.24
CA PRO A 32 3.36 9.67 3.65
C PRO A 32 3.56 10.85 4.62
N GLU A 33 3.42 10.60 5.93
CA GLU A 33 3.66 11.60 6.97
C GLU A 33 5.11 12.11 6.98
N MET A 34 6.07 11.19 6.87
CA MET A 34 7.50 11.51 6.84
C MET A 34 7.86 12.29 5.57
N TRP A 35 7.29 11.90 4.43
CA TRP A 35 7.46 12.63 3.17
C TRP A 35 6.93 14.08 3.27
N PHE A 36 5.74 14.27 3.87
CA PHE A 36 5.20 15.61 4.10
C PHE A 36 6.08 16.44 5.05
N ALA A 37 6.58 15.85 6.13
CA ALA A 37 7.49 16.54 7.06
C ALA A 37 8.78 17.00 6.36
N GLN A 38 9.35 16.15 5.51
CA GLN A 38 10.54 16.50 4.71
C GLN A 38 10.22 17.61 3.69
N LEU A 39 9.07 17.53 3.03
CA LEU A 39 8.61 18.54 2.07
C LEU A 39 8.38 19.91 2.75
N GLU A 40 7.81 19.93 3.95
CA GLU A 40 7.63 21.15 4.75
C GLU A 40 8.96 21.79 5.13
N GLY A 41 9.96 20.99 5.47
CA GLY A 41 11.34 21.45 5.68
C GLY A 41 11.91 22.13 4.43
N GLN A 42 11.68 21.56 3.24
CA GLN A 42 12.10 22.17 1.98
C GLN A 42 11.35 23.47 1.68
N PHE A 43 10.05 23.54 1.98
CA PHE A 43 9.29 24.79 1.84
C PHE A 43 9.84 25.88 2.75
N LEU A 44 10.22 25.54 3.98
CA LEU A 44 10.80 26.49 4.93
C LEU A 44 12.13 27.04 4.40
N ILE A 45 13.03 26.18 3.91
CA ILE A 45 14.34 26.56 3.37
C ILE A 45 14.18 27.45 2.13
N ALA A 46 13.22 27.14 1.25
CA ALA A 46 12.97 27.91 0.03
C ALA A 46 12.09 29.16 0.23
N GLY A 47 11.63 29.43 1.46
CA GLY A 47 10.75 30.57 1.76
C GLY A 47 9.33 30.45 1.16
N ILE A 48 8.87 29.23 0.89
CA ILE A 48 7.55 28.98 0.32
C ILE A 48 6.49 29.02 1.42
N VAL A 49 5.80 30.15 1.50
CA VAL A 49 4.70 30.37 2.46
C VAL A 49 3.32 30.22 1.84
N GLN A 50 3.20 30.37 0.52
CA GLN A 50 1.92 30.42 -0.17
C GLN A 50 1.29 29.01 -0.30
N ASP A 51 0.08 28.84 0.25
CA ASP A 51 -0.67 27.58 0.26
C ASP A 51 -0.88 26.99 -1.14
N THR A 52 -1.25 27.84 -2.12
CA THR A 52 -1.40 27.42 -3.52
C THR A 52 -0.11 26.83 -4.10
N THR A 53 1.04 27.41 -3.76
CA THR A 53 2.35 26.94 -4.23
C THR A 53 2.68 25.59 -3.58
N LYS A 54 2.48 25.45 -2.27
CA LYS A 54 2.65 24.17 -1.57
C LYS A 54 1.76 23.07 -2.14
N PHE A 55 0.49 23.40 -2.42
CA PHE A 55 -0.46 22.49 -3.05
C PHE A 55 0.02 22.04 -4.44
N ALA A 56 0.48 22.97 -5.28
CA ALA A 56 1.01 22.64 -6.61
C ALA A 56 2.23 21.71 -6.54
N TYR A 57 3.11 21.90 -5.56
CA TYR A 57 4.23 20.98 -5.33
C TYR A 57 3.76 19.57 -4.97
N VAL A 58 2.74 19.44 -4.12
CA VAL A 58 2.19 18.12 -3.78
C VAL A 58 1.63 17.46 -5.04
N VAL A 59 0.73 18.13 -5.76
CA VAL A 59 0.10 17.57 -6.97
C VAL A 59 1.12 17.20 -8.04
N GLY A 60 2.16 18.01 -8.23
CA GLY A 60 3.22 17.74 -9.21
C GLY A 60 4.14 16.57 -8.86
N ASN A 61 4.17 16.12 -7.60
CA ASN A 61 5.01 15.01 -7.13
C ASN A 61 4.22 13.72 -6.85
N LEU A 62 2.89 13.75 -6.97
CA LEU A 62 2.08 12.55 -6.84
C LEU A 62 2.09 11.75 -8.14
N GLU A 63 2.38 10.47 -8.03
CA GLU A 63 2.15 9.54 -9.15
C GLU A 63 0.66 9.41 -9.45
N GLY A 64 0.34 9.09 -10.72
CA GLY A 64 -1.04 9.01 -11.19
C GLY A 64 -1.95 8.07 -10.40
N ARG A 65 -1.40 7.02 -9.75
CA ARG A 65 -2.17 6.14 -8.87
C ARG A 65 -2.59 6.81 -7.57
N TYR A 66 -1.73 7.61 -6.95
CA TYR A 66 -2.02 8.32 -5.70
C TYR A 66 -2.81 9.60 -5.94
N ALA A 67 -2.59 10.27 -7.07
CA ALA A 67 -3.41 11.39 -7.50
C ALA A 67 -4.89 10.99 -7.69
N LYS A 68 -5.16 9.74 -8.09
CA LYS A 68 -6.54 9.22 -8.18
C LYS A 68 -7.22 9.13 -6.82
N GLU A 69 -6.49 8.78 -5.75
CA GLU A 69 -7.03 8.70 -4.40
C GLU A 69 -7.55 10.04 -3.89
N VAL A 70 -7.01 11.16 -4.37
CA VAL A 70 -7.43 12.53 -3.99
C VAL A 70 -7.91 13.35 -5.20
N ALA A 71 -8.41 12.70 -6.24
CA ALA A 71 -8.77 13.35 -7.50
C ALA A 71 -9.87 14.40 -7.36
N ASP A 72 -10.79 14.21 -6.43
CA ASP A 72 -11.82 15.19 -6.06
C ASP A 72 -11.21 16.49 -5.55
N ILE A 73 -10.19 16.40 -4.68
CA ILE A 73 -9.49 17.57 -4.12
C ILE A 73 -8.65 18.27 -5.20
N ILE A 74 -8.05 17.49 -6.11
CA ILE A 74 -7.27 18.05 -7.22
C ILE A 74 -8.17 18.77 -8.23
N LYS A 75 -9.31 18.18 -8.58
CA LYS A 75 -10.25 18.76 -9.56
C LYS A 75 -11.08 19.90 -8.99
N GLN A 76 -11.39 19.85 -7.71
CA GLN A 76 -12.17 20.85 -6.98
C GLN A 76 -11.41 21.26 -5.72
N PRO A 77 -10.34 22.06 -5.87
CA PRO A 77 -9.55 22.48 -4.73
C PRO A 77 -10.37 23.39 -3.81
N PRO A 78 -10.25 23.24 -2.47
CA PRO A 78 -10.94 24.09 -1.52
C PRO A 78 -10.45 25.55 -1.64
N ALA A 79 -11.29 26.50 -1.23
CA ALA A 79 -10.98 27.93 -1.32
C ALA A 79 -9.78 28.33 -0.44
N GLU A 80 -9.64 27.69 0.72
CA GLU A 80 -8.58 27.93 1.70
C GLU A 80 -7.98 26.62 2.19
N ARG A 81 -6.75 26.67 2.72
CA ARG A 81 -6.04 25.52 3.32
C ARG A 81 -5.96 24.31 2.39
N LYS A 82 -5.62 24.54 1.11
CA LYS A 82 -5.51 23.48 0.09
C LYS A 82 -4.45 22.46 0.47
N TYR A 83 -3.30 22.94 0.96
CA TYR A 83 -2.20 22.08 1.38
C TYR A 83 -2.58 21.17 2.56
N GLU A 84 -3.12 21.74 3.63
CA GLU A 84 -3.55 20.96 4.79
C GLU A 84 -4.65 19.95 4.44
N THR A 85 -5.59 20.36 3.56
CA THR A 85 -6.68 19.50 3.13
C THR A 85 -6.16 18.31 2.33
N ILE A 86 -5.30 18.53 1.32
CA ILE A 86 -4.75 17.43 0.51
C ILE A 86 -3.83 16.55 1.35
N LYS A 87 -3.01 17.11 2.25
CA LYS A 87 -2.16 16.35 3.18
C LYS A 87 -2.99 15.39 4.02
N LYS A 88 -3.97 15.94 4.76
CA LYS A 88 -4.83 15.16 5.65
C LYS A 88 -5.61 14.07 4.91
N GLN A 89 -6.21 14.43 3.76
CA GLN A 89 -7.03 13.49 3.01
C GLN A 89 -6.20 12.43 2.30
N LEU A 90 -5.03 12.78 1.77
CA LEU A 90 -4.14 11.82 1.14
C LEU A 90 -3.68 10.77 2.14
N ILE A 91 -3.18 11.20 3.31
CA ILE A 91 -2.78 10.28 4.38
C ILE A 91 -3.97 9.40 4.79
N ALA A 92 -5.12 10.01 5.10
CA ALA A 92 -6.29 9.27 5.55
C ALA A 92 -6.80 8.23 4.54
N ARG A 93 -6.79 8.57 3.24
CA ARG A 93 -7.26 7.65 2.18
C ARG A 93 -6.27 6.55 1.89
N LEU A 94 -4.97 6.85 1.92
CA LEU A 94 -3.93 5.82 1.76
C LEU A 94 -3.99 4.81 2.92
N THR A 95 -4.07 5.28 4.17
CA THR A 95 -4.22 4.41 5.34
C THR A 95 -5.51 3.57 5.27
N GLN A 96 -6.65 4.19 4.94
CA GLN A 96 -7.91 3.43 4.80
C GLN A 96 -7.87 2.38 3.68
N SER A 97 -7.21 2.70 2.56
CA SER A 97 -7.04 1.77 1.44
C SER A 97 -6.17 0.59 1.85
N GLU A 98 -5.08 0.85 2.56
CA GLU A 98 -4.21 -0.17 3.15
C GLU A 98 -4.94 -1.05 4.17
N ASP A 99 -5.67 -0.45 5.12
CA ASP A 99 -6.46 -1.18 6.12
C ASP A 99 -7.49 -2.10 5.47
N ARG A 100 -8.20 -1.61 4.45
CA ARG A 100 -9.18 -2.42 3.69
C ARG A 100 -8.50 -3.59 2.99
N ARG A 101 -7.32 -3.36 2.42
CA ARG A 101 -6.51 -4.38 1.74
C ARG A 101 -6.06 -5.46 2.73
N LEU A 102 -5.57 -5.05 3.90
CA LEU A 102 -5.19 -5.93 5.00
C LEU A 102 -6.38 -6.74 5.53
N GLN A 103 -7.52 -6.09 5.80
CA GLN A 103 -8.74 -6.79 6.22
C GLN A 103 -9.23 -7.79 5.17
N GLN A 104 -9.18 -7.44 3.89
CA GLN A 104 -9.55 -8.36 2.81
C GLN A 104 -8.63 -9.59 2.80
N LEU A 105 -7.31 -9.39 2.91
CA LEU A 105 -6.34 -10.49 2.99
C LEU A 105 -6.55 -11.40 4.20
N LEU A 106 -6.88 -10.81 5.35
CA LEU A 106 -6.99 -11.56 6.62
C LEU A 106 -8.33 -12.27 6.77
N GLU A 107 -9.44 -11.69 6.31
CA GLU A 107 -10.79 -12.18 6.64
C GLU A 107 -11.53 -12.78 5.44
N ARG A 108 -11.32 -12.26 4.23
CA ARG A 108 -12.20 -12.53 3.08
C ARG A 108 -11.63 -13.50 2.06
N GLU A 109 -10.32 -13.72 2.05
CA GLU A 109 -9.69 -14.58 1.06
C GLU A 109 -9.70 -16.05 1.48
N GLU A 110 -10.30 -16.87 0.61
CA GLU A 110 -10.37 -18.32 0.73
C GLU A 110 -9.80 -18.99 -0.53
N LEU A 111 -9.21 -20.17 -0.36
CA LEU A 111 -8.64 -20.94 -1.47
C LEU A 111 -9.71 -21.24 -2.53
N GLY A 112 -10.91 -21.66 -2.13
CA GLY A 112 -12.00 -22.05 -3.02
C GLY A 112 -11.59 -23.21 -3.93
N ASP A 113 -11.95 -23.12 -5.22
CA ASP A 113 -11.58 -24.10 -6.26
C ASP A 113 -10.21 -23.80 -6.92
N ARG A 114 -9.45 -22.82 -6.40
CA ARG A 114 -8.17 -22.39 -6.96
C ARG A 114 -7.05 -23.33 -6.51
N THR A 115 -6.02 -23.48 -7.34
CA THR A 115 -4.80 -24.16 -6.90
C THR A 115 -4.05 -23.30 -5.88
N PRO A 116 -3.28 -23.90 -4.96
CA PRO A 116 -2.44 -23.16 -4.02
C PRO A 116 -1.55 -22.09 -4.68
N SER A 117 -0.99 -22.34 -5.87
CA SER A 117 -0.22 -21.35 -6.63
C SER A 117 -1.05 -20.17 -7.14
N GLN A 118 -2.21 -20.43 -7.73
CA GLN A 118 -3.12 -19.38 -8.20
C GLN A 118 -3.58 -18.50 -7.05
N PHE A 119 -3.87 -19.12 -5.91
CA PHE A 119 -4.23 -18.40 -4.70
C PHE A 119 -3.07 -17.56 -4.17
N LEU A 120 -1.84 -18.08 -4.18
CA LEU A 120 -0.67 -17.29 -3.80
C LEU A 120 -0.50 -16.07 -4.71
N THR A 121 -0.60 -16.24 -6.03
CA THR A 121 -0.51 -15.12 -6.99
C THR A 121 -1.58 -14.07 -6.73
N HIS A 122 -2.80 -14.50 -6.42
CA HIS A 122 -3.90 -13.60 -6.05
C HIS A 122 -3.62 -12.86 -4.74
N LEU A 123 -3.11 -13.53 -3.70
CA LEU A 123 -2.71 -12.89 -2.45
C LEU A 123 -1.58 -11.88 -2.69
N THR A 124 -0.57 -12.22 -3.50
CA THR A 124 0.54 -11.31 -3.81
C THR A 124 0.07 -10.06 -4.55
N SER A 125 -0.84 -10.20 -5.52
CA SER A 125 -1.41 -9.04 -6.22
C SER A 125 -2.28 -8.17 -5.30
N LEU A 126 -3.02 -8.82 -4.38
CA LEU A 126 -3.79 -8.15 -3.33
C LEU A 126 -2.96 -7.61 -2.18
N ALA A 127 -1.71 -8.01 -1.99
CA ALA A 127 -0.82 -7.46 -0.97
C ALA A 127 -0.04 -6.25 -1.49
N GLY A 128 0.46 -6.34 -2.72
CA GLY A 128 1.37 -5.35 -3.26
C GLY A 128 2.65 -5.26 -2.43
N GLU A 129 3.32 -4.11 -2.48
CA GLU A 129 4.60 -3.88 -1.79
C GLU A 129 4.45 -3.66 -0.28
N SER A 130 3.24 -3.35 0.20
CA SER A 130 2.99 -2.98 1.60
C SER A 130 3.02 -4.16 2.59
N VAL A 131 2.83 -5.40 2.12
CA VAL A 131 2.72 -6.58 3.02
C VAL A 131 3.99 -7.42 2.99
N PRO A 132 4.62 -7.70 4.14
CA PRO A 132 5.81 -8.55 4.19
C PRO A 132 5.53 -9.97 3.67
N GLU A 133 6.46 -10.50 2.87
CA GLU A 133 6.36 -11.85 2.30
C GLU A 133 6.15 -12.93 3.37
N LYS A 134 6.75 -12.76 4.56
CA LYS A 134 6.56 -13.68 5.70
C LYS A 134 5.11 -13.72 6.19
N LEU A 135 4.45 -12.57 6.29
CA LEU A 135 3.06 -12.49 6.69
C LEU A 135 2.17 -13.11 5.59
N LEU A 136 2.47 -12.80 4.32
CA LEU A 136 1.78 -13.38 3.18
C LEU A 136 1.89 -14.91 3.14
N ARG A 137 3.07 -15.46 3.45
CA ARG A 137 3.29 -16.91 3.60
C ARG A 137 2.43 -17.51 4.70
N SER A 138 2.38 -16.84 5.86
CA SER A 138 1.59 -17.30 7.00
C SER A 138 0.09 -17.34 6.68
N ILE A 139 -0.43 -16.27 6.07
CA ILE A 139 -1.81 -16.19 5.60
C ILE A 139 -2.08 -17.30 4.58
N TRP A 140 -1.24 -17.41 3.55
CA TRP A 140 -1.38 -18.43 2.52
C TRP A 140 -1.42 -19.84 3.12
N CYS A 141 -0.42 -20.23 3.92
CA CYS A 141 -0.37 -21.53 4.59
C CYS A 141 -1.60 -21.78 5.47
N SER A 142 -2.04 -20.80 6.25
CA SER A 142 -3.20 -20.95 7.16
C SER A 142 -4.51 -21.30 6.45
N ARG A 143 -4.62 -20.98 5.16
CA ARG A 143 -5.82 -21.17 4.34
C ARG A 143 -5.77 -22.40 3.44
N LEU A 144 -4.66 -23.14 3.42
CA LEU A 144 -4.54 -24.39 2.66
C LEU A 144 -5.21 -25.57 3.39
N PRO A 145 -5.57 -26.66 2.69
CA PRO A 145 -6.03 -27.89 3.35
C PRO A 145 -4.96 -28.47 4.29
N GLN A 146 -5.37 -29.08 5.41
CA GLN A 146 -4.45 -29.61 6.44
C GLN A 146 -3.34 -30.51 5.87
N THR A 147 -3.64 -31.33 4.86
CA THR A 147 -2.67 -32.20 4.18
C THR A 147 -1.55 -31.40 3.52
N VAL A 148 -1.89 -30.29 2.87
CA VAL A 148 -0.92 -29.39 2.23
C VAL A 148 -0.16 -28.60 3.30
N GLN A 149 -0.84 -28.12 4.34
CA GLN A 149 -0.22 -27.39 5.45
C GLN A 149 0.90 -28.19 6.14
N ALA A 150 0.67 -29.47 6.42
CA ALA A 150 1.65 -30.32 7.07
C ALA A 150 2.95 -30.45 6.26
N ILE A 151 2.84 -30.54 4.93
CA ILE A 151 3.99 -30.61 4.03
C ILE A 151 4.67 -29.23 3.93
N MET A 152 3.90 -28.15 3.85
CA MET A 152 4.46 -26.78 3.85
C MET A 152 5.20 -26.44 5.15
N ALA A 153 4.76 -26.96 6.29
CA ALA A 153 5.44 -26.78 7.58
C ALA A 153 6.87 -27.36 7.58
N THR A 154 7.14 -28.38 6.76
CA THR A 154 8.50 -28.94 6.60
C THR A 154 9.38 -28.12 5.66
N GLN A 155 8.80 -27.18 4.91
CA GLN A 155 9.46 -26.43 3.84
C GLN A 155 9.68 -24.96 4.22
N GLU A 156 10.09 -24.68 5.45
CA GLU A 156 10.24 -23.31 5.97
C GLU A 156 11.29 -22.48 5.20
N LYS A 157 12.30 -23.14 4.61
CA LYS A 157 13.39 -22.49 3.86
C LYS A 157 13.14 -22.36 2.35
N ALA A 158 12.11 -23.00 1.82
CA ALA A 158 11.80 -22.95 0.39
C ALA A 158 11.27 -21.57 0.00
N THR A 159 11.57 -21.11 -1.22
CA THR A 159 10.98 -19.86 -1.74
C THR A 159 9.46 -19.99 -1.82
N LEU A 160 8.73 -18.86 -1.76
CA LEU A 160 7.27 -18.85 -1.84
C LEU A 160 6.76 -19.56 -3.11
N THR A 161 7.45 -19.35 -4.22
CA THR A 161 7.16 -19.95 -5.52
C THR A 161 7.40 -21.46 -5.51
N ASP A 162 8.51 -21.93 -4.94
CA ASP A 162 8.79 -23.37 -4.86
C ASP A 162 7.78 -24.08 -3.95
N ALA A 163 7.44 -23.46 -2.82
CA ALA A 163 6.42 -23.94 -1.91
C ALA A 163 5.05 -24.06 -2.61
N ALA A 164 4.67 -23.07 -3.41
CA ALA A 164 3.43 -23.10 -4.19
C ALA A 164 3.39 -24.24 -5.20
N THR A 165 4.47 -24.47 -5.96
CA THR A 165 4.50 -25.58 -6.93
C THR A 165 4.43 -26.95 -6.26
N LEU A 166 5.03 -27.10 -5.07
CA LEU A 166 4.92 -28.33 -4.28
C LEU A 166 3.50 -28.50 -3.72
N ALA A 167 2.91 -27.40 -3.22
CA ALA A 167 1.54 -27.39 -2.73
C ALA A 167 0.53 -27.80 -3.81
N ASP A 168 0.70 -27.35 -5.05
CA ASP A 168 -0.14 -27.76 -6.18
C ASP A 168 -0.09 -29.27 -6.41
N LYS A 169 1.12 -29.86 -6.44
CA LYS A 169 1.29 -31.32 -6.62
C LYS A 169 0.58 -32.11 -5.52
N VAL A 170 0.71 -31.67 -4.27
CA VAL A 170 0.03 -32.29 -3.13
C VAL A 170 -1.49 -32.12 -3.24
N HIS A 171 -1.94 -30.94 -3.67
CA HIS A 171 -3.36 -30.63 -3.82
C HIS A 171 -4.03 -31.47 -4.92
N GLU A 172 -3.32 -31.77 -6.01
CA GLU A 172 -3.79 -32.70 -7.06
C GLU A 172 -3.82 -34.17 -6.60
N MET A 173 -2.88 -34.56 -5.73
CA MET A 173 -2.81 -35.91 -5.17
C MET A 173 -3.78 -36.15 -4.00
N ALA A 174 -4.29 -35.08 -3.38
CA ALA A 174 -5.30 -35.20 -2.33
C ALA A 174 -6.61 -35.73 -2.94
N PRO A 175 -7.19 -36.80 -2.40
CA PRO A 175 -8.42 -37.36 -2.97
C PRO A 175 -9.52 -36.31 -2.88
N ARG A 176 -10.07 -35.89 -4.04
CA ARG A 176 -11.35 -35.19 -4.11
C ARG A 176 -12.38 -36.10 -3.48
N GLY A 177 -12.69 -35.86 -2.21
CA GLY A 177 -13.52 -36.75 -1.40
C GLY A 177 -14.80 -37.08 -2.14
N SER A 178 -14.94 -38.33 -2.54
CA SER A 178 -16.22 -38.96 -2.86
C SER A 178 -17.04 -39.02 -1.58
N PHE A 179 -17.53 -37.87 -1.11
CA PHE A 179 -18.63 -37.80 -0.17
C PHE A 179 -19.95 -37.93 -0.95
N ARG A 180 -20.15 -39.08 -1.58
CA ARG A 180 -21.51 -39.52 -1.95
C ARG A 180 -21.97 -40.42 -0.81
N GLY A 181 -22.75 -39.82 0.09
CA GLY A 181 -23.24 -40.45 1.30
C GLY A 181 -23.91 -41.79 1.01
N ALA A 182 -23.26 -42.88 1.42
CA ALA A 182 -23.92 -44.16 1.59
C ALA A 182 -24.84 -44.03 2.80
N LYS A 183 -26.15 -43.90 2.56
CA LYS A 183 -27.15 -44.09 3.62
C LYS A 183 -26.97 -45.50 4.17
N PRO A 184 -26.82 -45.68 5.50
CA PRO A 184 -26.90 -47.02 6.08
C PRO A 184 -28.35 -47.49 5.96
N GLN A 185 -28.59 -48.47 5.08
CA GLN A 185 -29.80 -49.29 5.12
C GLN A 185 -29.70 -50.19 6.34
N CYS A 186 -30.34 -49.76 7.43
CA CYS A 186 -30.61 -50.62 8.57
C CYS A 186 -31.72 -51.60 8.17
N ASN A 187 -31.35 -52.76 7.64
CA ASN A 187 -32.22 -53.92 7.57
C ASN A 187 -31.61 -55.00 8.45
N ARG A 188 -32.18 -55.18 9.65
CA ARG A 188 -32.03 -56.43 10.39
C ARG A 188 -33.43 -56.89 10.77
N ALA A 189 -33.96 -57.76 9.92
CA ALA A 189 -35.11 -58.59 10.24
C ALA A 189 -34.63 -59.73 11.17
N ASP A 190 -35.42 -59.94 12.22
CA ASP A 190 -35.77 -61.17 12.93
C ASP A 190 -34.65 -62.14 13.39
N GLN A 191 -34.63 -62.47 14.68
CA GLN A 191 -35.27 -63.70 15.19
C GLN A 191 -35.05 -63.95 16.70
N ASP A 192 -36.17 -64.30 17.35
CA ASP A 192 -36.37 -65.30 18.42
C ASP A 192 -35.78 -65.08 19.84
N PHE A 193 -36.67 -64.75 20.78
CA PHE A 193 -37.11 -65.67 21.83
C PHE A 193 -38.47 -65.28 22.44
#